data_AF-A0A956EF27-F1
#
_entry.id   AF-A0A956EF27-F1
#
_cell.length_a   1.000
_cell.length_b   1.000
_cell.length_c   1.000
_cell.angle_alpha   90.00
_cell.angle_beta   90.00
_cell.angle_gamma   90.00
#
_symmetry.space_group_name_H-M   'P 1'
#
loop_
_entity.id
_entity.type
_entity.pdbx_description
1 polymer ?
#
loop_
_entity_poly.entity_id
_entity_poly.type
_entity_poly.pdbx_seq_one_letter_code
_entity_poly.pdbx_strand_id
1 'polypeptide(L)'
;MRDALEAYLAHLERGVRRSRHTVRGYRADLEAFLDGIEARRGRPPTPADLTVKEIRAHLGDLYPDHAPTSLARALSAIRAFGEHLRREGLVADNEATLIRRPKQPKTLPKALPVEDMVAMIDGPPALADDPLGRRDRAILEVLYGAGLRVSECVGLDLDHLRWEGGELTLRVIEGKGRKDRAVPLGSRGAAAIQAYLELRPRLAGTSGDRRAL
;
A
#
# COMPACT_ATOMS: atom_id res chain seq x y z
N MET A 1 4.76 -7.00 -27.32
CA MET A 1 4.78 -6.09 -26.15
C MET A 1 3.98 -6.61 -24.96
N ARG A 2 2.80 -7.21 -25.16
CA ARG A 2 2.01 -7.84 -24.07
C ARG A 2 2.79 -8.96 -23.36
N ASP A 3 3.44 -9.84 -24.10
CA ASP A 3 4.25 -10.92 -23.50
C ASP A 3 5.42 -10.37 -22.65
N ALA A 4 6.06 -9.30 -23.13
CA ALA A 4 7.12 -8.63 -22.39
C ALA A 4 6.59 -7.96 -21.11
N LEU A 5 5.36 -7.43 -21.13
CA LEU A 5 4.69 -6.93 -19.94
C LEU A 5 4.42 -8.07 -18.93
N GLU A 6 3.90 -9.21 -19.37
CA GLU A 6 3.66 -10.35 -18.47
C GLU A 6 4.97 -10.90 -17.89
N ALA A 7 6.02 -11.00 -18.70
CA ALA A 7 7.36 -11.38 -18.25
C ALA A 7 7.89 -10.40 -17.19
N TYR A 8 7.72 -9.09 -17.42
CA TYR A 8 8.10 -8.05 -16.47
C TYR A 8 7.33 -8.15 -15.14
N LEU A 9 6.01 -8.33 -15.19
CA LEU A 9 5.18 -8.43 -13.99
C LEU A 9 5.53 -9.69 -13.19
N ALA A 10 5.74 -10.82 -13.87
CA ALA A 10 6.22 -12.04 -13.24
C ALA A 10 7.65 -11.88 -12.66
N HIS A 11 8.50 -11.05 -13.27
CA HIS A 11 9.80 -10.68 -12.72
C HIS A 11 9.67 -9.81 -11.46
N LEU A 12 8.73 -8.85 -11.41
CA LEU A 12 8.48 -8.03 -10.22
C LEU A 12 7.97 -8.86 -9.03
N GLU A 13 7.15 -9.87 -9.31
CA GLU A 13 6.61 -10.77 -8.30
C GLU A 13 7.69 -11.71 -7.73
N ARG A 14 8.55 -12.27 -8.61
CA ARG A 14 9.57 -13.25 -8.23
C ARG A 14 10.88 -12.65 -7.72
N GLY A 15 11.39 -11.62 -8.41
CA GLY A 15 12.77 -11.12 -8.22
C GLY A 15 12.86 -9.90 -7.31
N VAL A 16 12.14 -8.82 -7.64
CA VAL A 16 12.27 -7.52 -6.94
C VAL A 16 11.42 -7.48 -5.66
N ARG A 17 10.54 -8.48 -5.49
CA ARG A 17 9.56 -8.59 -4.42
C ARG A 17 8.91 -7.22 -4.11
N ARG A 18 8.27 -6.58 -5.09
CA ARG A 18 7.45 -5.38 -4.83
C ARG A 18 6.15 -5.77 -4.11
N SER A 19 5.45 -4.81 -3.49
CA SER A 19 4.14 -5.12 -2.89
C SER A 19 3.14 -5.48 -4.00
N ARG A 20 2.19 -6.38 -3.71
CA ARG A 20 1.13 -6.75 -4.66
C ARG A 20 0.36 -5.54 -5.18
N HIS A 21 0.15 -4.53 -4.32
CA HIS A 21 -0.50 -3.27 -4.72
C HIS A 21 0.33 -2.47 -5.72
N THR A 22 1.66 -2.43 -5.58
CA THR A 22 2.53 -1.79 -6.56
C THR A 22 2.50 -2.53 -7.90
N VAL A 23 2.55 -3.87 -7.89
CA VAL A 23 2.47 -4.68 -9.13
C VAL A 23 1.14 -4.44 -9.84
N ARG A 24 0.02 -4.48 -9.11
CA ARG A 24 -1.32 -4.19 -9.66
C ARG A 24 -1.41 -2.77 -10.25
N GLY A 25 -0.87 -1.78 -9.54
CA GLY A 25 -0.84 -0.40 -10.04
C GLY A 25 0.00 -0.26 -11.31
N TYR A 26 1.15 -0.93 -11.37
CA TYR A 26 2.02 -0.91 -12.54
C TYR A 26 1.38 -1.62 -13.73
N ARG A 27 0.71 -2.76 -13.51
CA ARG A 27 -0.06 -3.46 -14.54
C ARG A 27 -1.06 -2.52 -15.19
N ALA A 28 -1.94 -1.90 -14.39
CA ALA A 28 -2.97 -1.00 -14.90
C ALA A 28 -2.38 0.19 -15.67
N ASP A 29 -1.32 0.82 -15.15
CA ASP A 29 -0.67 1.95 -15.84
C ASP A 29 -0.03 1.53 -17.17
N LEU A 30 0.62 0.37 -17.21
CA LEU A 30 1.31 -0.12 -18.40
C LEU A 30 0.35 -0.65 -19.46
N GLU A 31 -0.73 -1.32 -19.05
CA GLU A 31 -1.81 -1.73 -19.96
C GLU A 31 -2.43 -0.49 -20.61
N ALA A 32 -2.83 0.52 -19.83
CA ALA A 32 -3.39 1.76 -20.36
C ALA A 32 -2.41 2.50 -21.30
N PHE A 33 -1.10 2.46 -21.01
CA PHE A 33 -0.10 3.04 -21.89
C PHE A 33 0.00 2.30 -23.23
N LEU A 34 0.06 0.97 -23.21
CA LEU A 34 0.13 0.14 -24.41
C LEU A 34 -1.14 0.25 -25.24
N ASP A 35 -2.32 0.26 -24.60
CA ASP A 35 -3.62 0.47 -25.24
C ASP A 35 -3.66 1.83 -25.97
N GLY A 36 -3.14 2.89 -25.33
CA GLY A 36 -3.05 4.22 -25.93
C GLY A 36 -2.15 4.28 -27.16
N ILE A 37 -1.02 3.55 -27.16
CA ILE A 37 -0.18 3.41 -28.35
C ILE A 37 -0.94 2.69 -29.45
N GLU A 38 -1.57 1.56 -29.12
CA GLU A 38 -2.32 0.73 -30.06
C GLU A 38 -3.43 1.53 -30.75
N ALA A 39 -4.21 2.28 -29.97
CA ALA A 39 -5.27 3.15 -30.47
C ALA A 39 -4.73 4.25 -31.42
N ARG A 40 -3.60 4.89 -31.10
CA ARG A 40 -2.99 5.92 -31.95
C ARG A 40 -2.36 5.38 -33.23
N ARG A 41 -1.86 4.14 -33.20
CA ARG A 41 -1.10 3.54 -34.29
C ARG A 41 -1.93 2.60 -35.17
N GLY A 42 -3.09 2.14 -34.69
CA GLY A 42 -3.92 1.16 -35.37
C GLY A 42 -3.26 -0.21 -35.50
N ARG A 43 -2.22 -0.49 -34.70
CA ARG A 43 -1.49 -1.77 -34.67
C ARG A 43 -0.96 -2.08 -33.28
N PRO A 44 -0.67 -3.35 -32.96
CA PRO A 44 -0.06 -3.72 -31.70
C PRO A 44 1.24 -2.94 -31.42
N PRO A 45 1.48 -2.53 -30.17
CA PRO A 45 2.70 -1.82 -29.80
C PRO A 45 3.93 -2.70 -29.99
N THR A 46 5.03 -2.05 -30.36
CA THR A 46 6.37 -2.64 -30.54
C THR A 46 7.36 -1.94 -29.59
N PRO A 47 8.53 -2.53 -29.33
CA PRO A 47 9.55 -1.88 -28.50
C PRO A 47 9.97 -0.50 -29.03
N ALA A 48 9.96 -0.29 -30.35
CA ALA A 48 10.28 0.99 -30.98
C ALA A 48 9.25 2.10 -30.70
N ASP A 49 8.07 1.77 -30.17
CA ASP A 49 7.04 2.74 -29.83
C ASP A 49 7.24 3.36 -28.43
N LEU A 50 8.20 2.87 -27.62
CA LEU A 50 8.54 3.42 -26.30
C LEU A 50 9.35 4.72 -26.38
N THR A 51 8.86 5.66 -27.17
CA THR A 51 9.51 6.94 -27.43
C THR A 51 9.08 8.01 -26.44
N VAL A 52 9.88 9.06 -26.28
CA VAL A 52 9.50 10.26 -25.52
C VAL A 52 8.16 10.84 -26.00
N LYS A 53 7.89 10.78 -27.31
CA LYS A 53 6.64 11.30 -27.92
C LYS A 53 5.42 10.53 -27.43
N GLU A 54 5.44 9.20 -27.49
CA GLU A 54 4.30 8.38 -27.07
C GLU A 54 4.04 8.47 -25.58
N ILE A 55 5.10 8.51 -24.76
CA ILE A 55 4.96 8.63 -23.31
C ILE A 55 4.39 10.01 -22.95
N ARG A 56 4.82 11.10 -23.60
CA ARG A 56 4.23 12.43 -23.39
C ARG A 56 2.78 12.50 -23.83
N ALA A 57 2.44 11.90 -24.97
CA ALA A 57 1.06 11.84 -25.43
C ALA A 57 0.17 11.12 -24.41
N HIS A 58 0.59 9.94 -23.94
CA HIS A 58 -0.14 9.21 -22.91
C HIS A 58 -0.29 9.99 -21.59
N LEU A 59 0.78 10.61 -21.09
CA LEU A 59 0.69 11.44 -19.88
C LEU A 59 -0.20 12.68 -20.08
N GLY A 60 -0.28 13.19 -21.30
CA GLY A 60 -1.19 14.27 -21.70
C GLY A 60 -2.64 13.83 -21.68
N ASP A 61 -2.94 12.63 -22.18
CA ASP A 61 -4.29 12.04 -22.16
C ASP A 61 -4.78 11.81 -20.72
N LEU A 62 -3.88 11.43 -19.81
CA LEU A 62 -4.20 11.24 -18.40
C LEU A 62 -4.32 12.55 -17.61
N TYR A 63 -3.76 13.65 -18.09
CA TYR A 63 -3.65 14.90 -17.32
C TYR A 63 -4.99 15.48 -16.83
N PRO A 64 -6.09 15.48 -17.62
CA PRO A 64 -7.37 16.06 -17.21
C PRO A 64 -7.99 15.37 -15.98
N ASP A 65 -7.83 14.05 -15.88
CA ASP A 65 -8.56 13.22 -14.93
C ASP A 65 -7.70 12.70 -13.76
N HIS A 66 -6.39 12.98 -13.79
CA HIS A 66 -5.46 12.42 -12.82
C HIS A 66 -4.63 13.46 -12.06
N ALA A 67 -4.53 13.25 -10.75
CA ALA A 67 -3.64 14.02 -9.89
C ALA A 67 -2.16 13.88 -10.33
N PRO A 68 -1.30 14.88 -10.07
CA PRO A 68 0.13 14.83 -10.38
C PRO A 68 0.86 13.62 -9.79
N THR A 69 0.39 13.11 -8.65
CA THR A 69 0.91 11.88 -8.01
C THR A 69 0.62 10.63 -8.84
N SER A 70 -0.57 10.53 -9.44
CA SER A 70 -0.97 9.45 -10.34
C SER A 70 -0.15 9.49 -11.63
N LEU A 71 0.02 10.66 -12.24
CA LEU A 71 0.87 10.83 -13.43
C LEU A 71 2.34 10.45 -13.16
N ALA A 72 2.87 10.84 -11.99
CA ALA A 72 4.22 10.47 -11.59
C ALA A 72 4.38 8.96 -11.35
N ARG A 73 3.34 8.28 -10.89
CA ARG A 73 3.30 6.82 -10.74
C ARG A 73 3.28 6.12 -12.09
N ALA A 74 2.42 6.56 -13.02
CA ALA A 74 2.38 6.04 -14.38
C ALA A 74 3.74 6.17 -15.08
N LEU A 75 4.38 7.34 -15.01
CA LEU A 75 5.73 7.54 -15.54
C LEU A 75 6.78 6.64 -14.85
N SER A 76 6.61 6.35 -13.55
CA SER A 76 7.52 5.44 -12.84
C SER A 76 7.37 4.00 -13.33
N ALA A 77 6.14 3.54 -13.59
CA ALA A 77 5.85 2.24 -14.16
C ALA A 77 6.48 2.09 -15.55
N ILE A 78 6.26 3.09 -16.42
CA ILE A 78 6.83 3.12 -17.78
C ILE A 78 8.36 3.10 -17.75
N ARG A 79 9.00 3.90 -16.88
CA ARG A 79 10.46 3.90 -16.72
C ARG A 79 11.01 2.55 -16.27
N ALA A 80 10.36 1.92 -15.30
CA ALA A 80 10.81 0.64 -14.78
C ALA A 80 10.63 -0.47 -15.83
N PHE A 81 9.55 -0.43 -16.60
CA PHE A 81 9.31 -1.34 -17.72
C PHE A 81 10.32 -1.13 -18.86
N GLY A 82 10.57 0.11 -19.27
CA GLY A 82 11.58 0.42 -20.29
C GLY A 82 12.98 -0.04 -19.90
N GLU A 83 13.35 0.07 -18.61
CA GLU A 83 14.61 -0.47 -18.10
C GLU A 83 14.65 -2.01 -18.13
N HIS A 84 13.53 -2.68 -17.87
CA HIS A 84 13.44 -4.12 -18.05
C HIS A 84 13.65 -4.50 -19.52
N LEU A 85 12.94 -3.86 -20.45
CA LEU A 85 13.09 -4.11 -21.89
C LEU A 85 14.52 -3.87 -22.38
N ARG A 86 15.21 -2.85 -21.83
CA ARG A 86 16.60 -2.57 -22.14
C ARG A 86 17.53 -3.70 -21.69
N ARG A 87 17.30 -4.26 -20.50
CA ARG A 87 18.07 -5.41 -19.99
C ARG A 87 17.83 -6.69 -20.79
N GLU A 88 16.61 -6.89 -21.26
CA GLU A 88 16.26 -8.01 -22.17
C GLU A 88 16.72 -7.77 -23.61
N GLY A 89 17.38 -6.64 -23.91
CA GLY A 89 17.88 -6.30 -25.25
C GLY A 89 16.80 -5.94 -26.27
N LEU A 90 15.55 -5.70 -25.83
CA LEU A 90 14.43 -5.36 -26.70
C LEU A 90 14.41 -3.89 -27.12
N VAL A 91 15.06 -3.02 -26.35
CA VAL A 91 15.32 -1.62 -26.70
C VAL A 91 16.78 -1.29 -26.41
N ALA A 92 17.37 -0.38 -27.19
CA ALA A 92 18.75 0.05 -26.98
C ALA A 92 18.91 0.94 -25.73
N ASP A 93 17.95 1.83 -25.48
CA ASP A 93 17.95 2.74 -24.34
C ASP A 93 16.53 2.99 -23.81
N ASN A 94 16.44 3.50 -22.58
CA ASN A 94 15.19 3.83 -21.90
C ASN A 94 14.89 5.33 -22.02
N GLU A 95 14.23 5.71 -23.12
CA GLU A 95 13.81 7.10 -23.39
C GLU A 95 12.90 7.69 -22.30
N ALA A 96 12.17 6.86 -21.56
CA ALA A 96 11.31 7.34 -20.48
C ALA A 96 12.09 8.08 -19.37
N THR A 97 13.40 7.82 -19.25
CA THR A 97 14.28 8.52 -18.30
C THR A 97 14.41 10.02 -18.63
N LEU A 98 14.29 10.41 -19.90
CA LEU A 98 14.41 11.80 -20.37
C LEU A 98 13.22 12.69 -19.97
N ILE A 99 12.09 12.09 -19.55
CA ILE A 99 10.87 12.83 -19.23
C ILE A 99 10.90 13.28 -17.78
N ARG A 100 10.83 14.59 -17.53
CA ARG A 100 10.76 15.12 -16.16
C ARG A 100 9.49 14.65 -15.47
N ARG A 101 9.62 14.24 -14.21
CA ARG A 101 8.46 13.89 -13.38
C ARG A 101 7.59 15.14 -13.17
N PRO A 102 6.25 15.01 -13.19
CA PRO A 102 5.36 16.10 -12.80
C PRO A 102 5.73 16.64 -11.41
N LYS A 103 5.72 17.96 -11.26
CA LYS A 103 5.95 18.58 -9.95
C LYS A 103 4.81 18.17 -9.02
N GLN A 104 5.15 17.51 -7.92
CA GLN A 104 4.18 17.12 -6.92
C GLN A 104 3.96 18.30 -5.96
N PRO A 105 2.69 18.63 -5.64
CA PRO A 105 2.43 19.56 -4.55
C PRO A 105 2.98 18.96 -3.25
N LYS A 106 3.73 19.77 -2.50
CA LYS A 106 4.18 19.40 -1.14
C LYS A 106 3.07 19.75 -0.16
N THR A 107 2.07 18.89 -0.06
CA THR A 107 1.07 19.01 1.01
C THR A 107 1.54 18.19 2.21
N LEU A 108 1.68 18.83 3.36
CA LEU A 108 1.76 18.10 4.61
C LEU A 108 0.34 17.64 4.96
N PRO A 109 0.14 16.39 5.40
CA PRO A 109 -1.12 15.98 5.99
C PRO A 109 -1.49 16.95 7.12
N LYS A 110 -2.74 17.41 7.17
CA LYS A 110 -3.22 18.18 8.31
C LYS A 110 -3.23 17.25 9.52
N ALA A 111 -2.53 17.62 10.58
CA ALA A 111 -2.62 16.89 11.84
C ALA A 111 -4.02 17.13 12.43
N LEU A 112 -4.66 16.05 12.88
CA LEU A 112 -5.87 16.16 13.69
C LEU A 112 -5.50 16.72 15.07
N PRO A 113 -6.32 17.62 15.65
CA PRO A 113 -6.17 18.02 17.04
C PRO A 113 -6.14 16.80 17.97
N VAL A 114 -5.33 16.87 19.02
CA VAL A 114 -5.20 15.77 19.99
C VAL A 114 -6.54 15.46 20.64
N GLU A 115 -7.36 16.48 20.91
CA GLU A 115 -8.69 16.36 21.51
C GLU A 115 -9.64 15.54 20.62
N ASP A 116 -9.67 15.82 19.31
CA ASP A 116 -10.48 15.07 18.35
C ASP A 116 -10.04 13.60 18.26
N MET A 117 -8.73 13.35 18.32
CA MET A 117 -8.17 12.00 18.33
C MET A 117 -8.57 11.24 19.59
N VAL A 118 -8.50 11.87 20.76
CA VAL A 118 -8.91 11.26 22.04
C VAL A 118 -10.40 10.97 22.03
N ALA A 119 -11.24 11.91 21.60
CA ALA A 119 -12.68 11.71 21.50
C ALA A 119 -13.04 10.55 20.53
N MET A 120 -12.32 10.44 19.41
CA MET A 120 -12.51 9.36 18.45
C MET A 120 -12.10 7.99 19.03
N ILE A 121 -10.97 7.93 19.76
CA ILE A 121 -10.49 6.69 20.40
C ILE A 121 -11.42 6.27 21.54
N ASP A 122 -11.86 7.22 22.35
CA ASP A 122 -12.72 6.91 23.50
C ASP A 122 -14.10 6.45 23.06
N GLY A 123 -14.59 6.99 21.93
CA GLY A 123 -15.86 6.61 21.33
C GLY A 123 -17.06 6.99 22.20
N PRO A 124 -18.29 6.76 21.70
CA PRO A 124 -19.49 7.01 22.48
C PRO A 124 -19.64 5.97 23.62
N PRO A 125 -20.07 6.38 24.84
CA PRO A 125 -20.27 5.46 25.97
C PRO A 125 -21.19 4.28 25.67
N ALA A 126 -22.15 4.46 24.75
CA ALA A 126 -23.07 3.40 24.32
C ALA A 126 -22.37 2.19 23.66
N LEU A 127 -21.15 2.36 23.15
CA LEU A 127 -20.36 1.28 22.55
C LEU A 127 -19.37 0.66 23.55
N ALA A 128 -19.37 1.09 24.80
CA ALA A 128 -18.41 0.60 25.80
C ALA A 128 -18.55 -0.90 26.07
N ASP A 129 -19.72 -1.49 25.96
CA ASP A 129 -19.92 -2.94 26.18
C ASP A 129 -20.21 -3.71 24.87
N ASP A 130 -20.23 -3.00 23.75
CA ASP A 130 -20.37 -3.60 22.43
C ASP A 130 -19.05 -4.28 22.00
N PRO A 131 -19.06 -5.59 21.65
CA PRO A 131 -17.86 -6.26 21.17
C PRO A 131 -17.22 -5.57 19.95
N LEU A 132 -18.01 -5.01 19.03
CA LEU A 132 -17.47 -4.27 17.88
C LEU A 132 -16.87 -2.94 18.31
N GLY A 133 -17.52 -2.19 19.19
CA GLY A 133 -16.96 -1.00 19.82
C GLY A 133 -15.62 -1.23 20.51
N ARG A 134 -15.47 -2.34 21.26
CA ARG A 134 -14.22 -2.73 21.91
C ARG A 134 -13.12 -3.09 20.90
N ARG A 135 -13.48 -3.79 19.81
CA ARG A 135 -12.55 -4.06 18.71
C ARG A 135 -12.04 -2.77 18.09
N ASP A 136 -12.95 -1.89 17.72
CA ASP A 136 -12.63 -0.65 17.01
C ASP A 136 -11.77 0.26 17.90
N ARG A 137 -12.07 0.33 19.20
CA ARG A 137 -11.21 1.01 20.18
C ARG A 137 -9.80 0.40 20.26
N ALA A 138 -9.67 -0.92 20.32
CA ALA A 138 -8.37 -1.59 20.32
C ALA A 138 -7.57 -1.31 19.04
N ILE A 139 -8.24 -1.33 17.88
CA ILE A 139 -7.64 -0.95 16.59
C ILE A 139 -7.14 0.49 16.64
N LEU A 140 -7.96 1.44 17.10
CA LEU A 140 -7.58 2.85 17.17
C LEU A 140 -6.40 3.10 18.11
N GLU A 141 -6.38 2.46 19.28
CA GLU A 141 -5.26 2.54 20.23
C GLU A 141 -3.96 1.95 19.65
N VAL A 142 -4.05 0.88 18.85
CA VAL A 142 -2.87 0.32 18.16
C VAL A 142 -2.37 1.24 17.05
N LEU A 143 -3.28 1.77 16.23
CA LEU A 143 -2.93 2.68 15.14
C LEU A 143 -2.31 3.98 15.69
N TYR A 144 -2.90 4.54 16.74
CA TYR A 144 -2.46 5.80 17.34
C TYR A 144 -1.27 5.61 18.28
N GLY A 145 -1.39 4.71 19.25
CA GLY A 145 -0.42 4.51 20.33
C GLY A 145 0.87 3.83 19.88
N ALA A 146 0.79 2.85 18.97
CA ALA A 146 1.96 2.15 18.44
C ALA A 146 2.36 2.61 17.02
N GLY A 147 1.58 3.48 16.37
CA GLY A 147 1.91 4.03 15.06
C GLY A 147 1.94 3.00 13.94
N LEU A 148 1.21 1.89 14.09
CA LEU A 148 1.12 0.85 13.07
C LEU A 148 0.34 1.37 11.85
N ARG A 149 0.73 0.91 10.65
CA ARG A 149 -0.13 1.11 9.47
C ARG A 149 -1.37 0.24 9.58
N VAL A 150 -2.47 0.66 8.93
CA VAL A 150 -3.69 -0.15 8.81
C VAL A 150 -3.38 -1.58 8.35
N SER A 151 -2.52 -1.75 7.34
CA SER A 151 -2.12 -3.07 6.84
C SER A 151 -1.31 -3.90 7.85
N GLU A 152 -0.52 -3.25 8.72
CA GLU A 152 0.22 -3.92 9.79
C GLU A 152 -0.74 -4.31 10.92
N CYS A 153 -1.70 -3.45 11.26
CA CYS A 153 -2.71 -3.67 12.31
C CYS A 153 -3.64 -4.85 11.99
N VAL A 154 -4.22 -4.89 10.79
CA VAL A 154 -5.13 -5.99 10.37
C VAL A 154 -4.39 -7.32 10.16
N GLY A 155 -3.07 -7.28 10.07
CA GLY A 155 -2.20 -8.45 9.98
C GLY A 155 -1.71 -8.96 11.34
N LEU A 156 -2.09 -8.31 12.45
CA LEU A 156 -1.75 -8.81 13.78
C LEU A 156 -2.49 -10.11 14.07
N ASP A 157 -1.77 -11.04 14.66
CA ASP A 157 -2.22 -12.36 15.08
C ASP A 157 -2.01 -12.46 16.60
N LEU A 158 -2.73 -13.34 17.28
CA LEU A 158 -2.59 -13.55 18.72
C LEU A 158 -1.14 -13.85 19.11
N ASP A 159 -0.40 -14.58 18.26
CA ASP A 159 1.02 -14.91 18.50
C ASP A 159 1.97 -13.71 18.36
N HIS A 160 1.47 -12.59 17.82
CA HIS A 160 2.22 -11.34 17.72
C HIS A 160 2.13 -10.50 18.99
N LEU A 161 1.26 -10.86 19.93
CA LEU A 161 1.08 -10.16 21.21
C LEU A 161 1.98 -10.79 22.26
N ARG A 162 2.97 -10.03 22.77
CA ARG A 162 3.88 -10.49 23.82
C ARG A 162 3.72 -9.68 25.08
N TRP A 163 3.30 -10.34 26.14
CA TRP A 163 3.16 -9.75 27.47
C TRP A 163 4.38 -10.09 28.31
N GLU A 164 5.10 -9.08 28.78
CA GLU A 164 6.27 -9.25 29.65
C GLU A 164 6.29 -8.12 30.68
N GLY A 165 6.40 -8.46 31.98
CA GLY A 165 6.42 -7.44 33.04
C GLY A 165 5.17 -6.56 33.16
N GLY A 166 4.03 -6.97 32.59
CA GLY A 166 2.80 -6.16 32.52
C GLY A 166 2.74 -5.20 31.32
N GLU A 167 3.75 -5.22 30.46
CA GLU A 167 3.80 -4.44 29.23
C GLU A 167 3.45 -5.31 28.02
N LEU A 168 2.73 -4.73 27.06
CA LEU A 168 2.41 -5.39 25.80
C LEU A 168 3.33 -4.92 24.69
N THR A 169 4.01 -5.86 24.03
CA THR A 169 4.80 -5.64 22.83
C THR A 169 4.13 -6.31 21.63
N LEU A 170 3.95 -5.55 20.55
CA LEU A 170 3.42 -6.02 19.27
C LEU A 170 4.56 -6.42 18.34
N ARG A 171 4.57 -7.65 17.84
CA ARG A 171 5.48 -8.10 16.80
C ARG A 171 4.91 -7.76 15.43
N VAL A 172 5.47 -6.77 14.76
CA VAL A 172 5.10 -6.40 13.39
C VAL A 172 5.92 -7.22 12.41
N ILE A 173 5.26 -8.16 11.73
CA ILE A 173 5.85 -9.00 10.67
C ILE A 173 5.88 -8.22 9.35
N GLU A 174 6.99 -8.31 8.61
CA GLU A 174 7.13 -7.66 7.30
C GLU A 174 6.79 -6.16 7.28
N GLY A 175 7.20 -5.41 8.32
CA GLY A 175 6.98 -3.97 8.42
C GLY A 175 7.67 -3.15 7.32
N LYS A 176 7.77 -1.81 7.48
CA LYS A 176 8.49 -0.95 6.51
C LYS A 176 9.90 -1.48 6.22
N GLY A 177 10.22 -1.72 4.94
CA GLY A 177 11.51 -2.30 4.53
C GLY A 177 11.62 -3.81 4.76
N ARG A 178 10.51 -4.47 5.13
CA ARG A 178 10.36 -5.92 5.34
C ARG A 178 11.27 -6.47 6.42
N LYS A 179 11.42 -5.68 7.48
CA LYS A 179 12.09 -6.11 8.70
C LYS A 179 11.04 -6.27 9.78
N ASP A 180 11.14 -7.39 10.48
CA ASP A 180 10.39 -7.60 11.71
C ASP A 180 10.84 -6.56 12.75
N ARG A 181 9.88 -6.04 13.50
CA ARG A 181 10.17 -5.17 14.64
C ARG A 181 9.22 -5.45 15.79
N ALA A 182 9.74 -5.30 17.00
CA ALA A 182 8.95 -5.24 18.22
C ALA A 182 8.55 -3.79 18.47
N VAL A 183 7.27 -3.54 18.73
CA VAL A 183 6.73 -2.21 19.02
C VAL A 183 6.04 -2.26 20.38
N PRO A 184 6.54 -1.54 21.41
CA PRO A 184 5.85 -1.46 22.68
C PRO A 184 4.53 -0.70 22.50
N LEU A 185 3.48 -1.16 23.19
CA LEU A 185 2.18 -0.51 23.24
C LEU A 185 1.95 0.04 24.64
N GLY A 186 1.53 1.31 24.72
CA GLY A 186 1.23 1.95 26.00
C GLY A 186 0.07 1.29 26.75
N SER A 187 -0.01 1.57 28.06
CA SER A 187 -0.97 0.94 28.98
C SER A 187 -2.44 1.05 28.53
N ARG A 188 -2.85 2.19 27.96
CA ARG A 188 -4.22 2.36 27.42
C ARG A 188 -4.51 1.39 26.28
N GLY A 189 -3.58 1.24 25.35
CA GLY A 189 -3.73 0.30 24.23
C GLY A 189 -3.65 -1.16 24.67
N ALA A 190 -2.77 -1.47 25.63
CA ALA A 190 -2.70 -2.79 26.24
C ALA A 190 -4.03 -3.18 26.90
N ALA A 191 -4.60 -2.27 27.69
CA ALA A 191 -5.92 -2.47 28.32
C ALA A 191 -7.05 -2.60 27.29
N ALA A 192 -7.03 -1.81 26.21
CA ALA A 192 -8.02 -1.90 25.14
C ALA A 192 -7.96 -3.24 24.41
N ILE A 193 -6.76 -3.73 24.08
CA ILE A 193 -6.57 -5.07 23.51
C ILE A 193 -7.09 -6.14 24.47
N GLN A 194 -6.73 -6.07 25.74
CA GLN A 194 -7.16 -7.06 26.74
C GLN A 194 -8.68 -7.10 26.85
N ALA A 195 -9.34 -5.95 26.97
CA ALA A 195 -10.79 -5.84 27.04
C ALA A 195 -11.48 -6.36 25.76
N TYR A 196 -10.87 -6.15 24.58
CA TYR A 196 -11.38 -6.74 23.34
C TYR A 196 -11.21 -8.27 23.32
N LEU A 197 -10.05 -8.78 23.71
CA LEU A 197 -9.76 -10.23 23.69
C LEU A 197 -10.72 -11.03 24.58
N GLU A 198 -11.21 -10.46 25.68
CA GLU A 198 -12.25 -11.07 26.53
C GLU A 198 -13.58 -11.27 25.80
N LEU A 199 -13.92 -10.37 24.87
CA LEU A 199 -15.18 -10.41 24.11
C LEU A 199 -15.02 -11.02 22.70
N ARG A 200 -13.79 -11.13 22.19
CA ARG A 200 -13.47 -11.67 20.87
C ARG A 200 -14.13 -13.02 20.57
N PRO A 201 -14.24 -13.99 21.50
CA PRO A 201 -14.95 -15.25 21.24
C PRO A 201 -16.41 -15.10 20.83
N ARG A 202 -17.06 -13.97 21.13
CA ARG A 202 -18.44 -13.66 20.70
C ARG A 202 -18.51 -13.21 19.24
N LEU A 203 -17.40 -12.77 18.67
CA LEU A 203 -17.27 -12.23 17.31
C LEU A 203 -16.56 -13.18 16.36
N ALA A 204 -15.54 -13.89 16.86
CA ALA A 204 -14.89 -14.96 16.12
C ALA A 204 -15.86 -16.14 16.06
N GLY A 205 -16.51 -16.34 14.92
CA GLY A 205 -17.26 -17.57 14.64
C GLY A 205 -16.38 -18.80 14.83
N THR A 206 -16.97 -20.00 14.82
CA THR A 206 -16.35 -21.32 15.08
C THR A 206 -15.11 -21.69 14.23
N SER A 207 -14.60 -20.79 13.40
CA SER A 207 -13.35 -20.92 12.66
C SER A 207 -12.15 -20.53 13.52
N GLY A 208 -11.05 -21.28 13.38
CA GLY A 208 -9.74 -20.99 13.98
C GLY A 208 -9.06 -19.73 13.43
N ASP A 209 -9.79 -18.63 13.30
CA ASP A 209 -9.24 -17.31 12.99
C ASP A 209 -8.37 -16.86 14.16
N ARG A 210 -7.08 -16.66 13.88
CA ARG A 210 -6.07 -16.24 14.86
C ARG A 210 -5.78 -14.74 14.81
N ARG A 211 -6.48 -13.96 13.96
CA ARG A 211 -6.28 -12.50 13.89
C ARG A 211 -6.57 -11.84 15.22
N ALA A 212 -5.65 -11.00 15.68
CA ALA A 212 -5.76 -10.31 16.95
C ALA A 212 -6.75 -9.15 16.92
N LEU A 213 -7.03 -8.55 15.76
CA LEU A 213 -7.88 -7.38 15.57
C LEU A 213 -8.70 -7.46 14.29
#